data_AF-A0A1H7P1N9-F1
#
_entry.id   AF-A0A1H7P1N9-F1
#
_cell.length_a   1.000
_cell.length_b   1.000
_cell.length_c   1.000
_cell.angle_alpha   90.00
_cell.angle_beta   90.00
_cell.angle_gamma   90.00
#
_symmetry.space_group_name_H-M   'P 1'
#
loop_
_entity.id
_entity.type
_entity.pdbx_description
1 polymer ?
#
loop_
_entity_poly.entity_id
_entity_poly.type
_entity_poly.pdbx_seq_one_letter_code
_entity_poly.pdbx_strand_id
1 'polypeptide(L)'
;MKTSLDDLQLMENCLLGRASGEQRTLFEARLLLDPVLREDAHWQQQTYRIIRDYGRKQLRNELEQVHQVLFTAPRHRAFRDKVLSFFGK
;
A
#
# COMPACT_ATOMS: atom_id res chain seq x y z
N MET A 1 -13.07 20.79 18.62
CA MET A 1 -11.91 20.60 17.73
C MET A 1 -10.92 19.52 18.17
N LYS A 2 -10.97 18.97 19.39
CA LYS A 2 -10.18 17.77 19.80
C LYS A 2 -10.81 16.45 19.31
N THR A 3 -12.12 16.31 19.49
CA THR A 3 -12.88 15.09 19.14
C THR A 3 -12.80 14.68 17.67
N SER A 4 -12.86 15.65 16.75
CA SER A 4 -12.75 15.36 15.30
C SER A 4 -11.36 14.84 14.89
N LEU A 5 -10.30 15.30 15.55
CA LEU A 5 -8.94 14.83 15.31
C LEU A 5 -8.74 13.40 15.85
N ASP A 6 -9.25 13.14 17.05
CA ASP A 6 -9.17 11.81 17.66
C ASP A 6 -9.94 10.77 16.84
N ASP A 7 -11.11 11.16 16.29
CA ASP A 7 -11.92 10.33 15.41
C ASP A 7 -11.22 10.02 14.08
N LEU A 8 -10.59 11.03 13.48
CA LEU A 8 -9.79 10.85 12.28
C LEU A 8 -8.61 9.91 12.55
N GLN A 9 -7.91 10.10 13.67
CA GLN A 9 -6.77 9.26 14.03
C GLN A 9 -7.18 7.82 14.34
N LEU A 10 -8.33 7.59 14.98
CA LEU A 10 -8.90 6.27 15.18
C LEU A 10 -9.24 5.59 13.83
N MET A 11 -9.89 6.31 12.92
CA MET A 11 -10.20 5.83 11.57
C MET A 11 -8.92 5.43 10.82
N GLU A 12 -7.90 6.29 10.84
CA GLU A 12 -6.60 6.03 10.22
C GLU A 12 -5.92 4.79 10.78
N ASN A 13 -5.88 4.68 12.10
CA ASN A 13 -5.30 3.51 12.76
C ASN A 13 -6.07 2.24 12.41
N CYS A 14 -7.40 2.28 12.29
CA CYS A 14 -8.21 1.14 11.89
C CYS A 14 -7.95 0.75 10.42
N LEU A 15 -7.98 1.72 9.50
CA LEU A 15 -7.78 1.49 8.06
C LEU A 15 -6.37 0.97 7.73
N LEU A 16 -5.35 1.44 8.47
CA LEU A 16 -3.95 1.03 8.30
C LEU A 16 -3.59 -0.23 9.13
N GLY A 17 -4.54 -0.81 9.86
CA GLY A 17 -4.30 -2.02 10.66
C GLY A 17 -3.42 -1.81 11.90
N ARG A 18 -3.36 -0.59 12.42
CA ARG A 18 -2.58 -0.18 13.60
C ARG A 18 -3.41 -0.08 14.89
N ALA A 19 -4.74 -0.11 14.78
CA ALA A 19 -5.64 -0.04 15.92
C ALA A 19 -5.62 -1.32 16.76
N SER A 20 -5.86 -1.19 18.07
CA SER A 20 -6.08 -2.35 18.95
C SER A 20 -7.41 -3.06 18.61
N GLY A 21 -7.59 -4.29 19.09
CA GLY A 21 -8.84 -5.04 18.87
C GLY A 21 -10.08 -4.34 19.42
N GLU A 22 -9.95 -3.69 20.58
CA GLU A 22 -11.03 -2.90 21.21
C GLU A 22 -11.38 -1.66 20.37
N GLN A 23 -10.36 -0.92 19.94
CA GLN A 23 -10.52 0.25 19.08
C GLN A 23 -11.20 -0.10 17.77
N ARG A 24 -10.82 -1.23 17.17
CA ARG A 24 -11.41 -1.72 15.94
C ARG A 24 -12.87 -2.11 16.12
N THR A 25 -13.20 -2.82 17.21
CA THR A 25 -14.58 -3.21 17.53
C THR A 25 -15.47 -1.98 17.72
N LEU A 26 -14.98 -0.99 18.48
CA LEU A 26 -15.70 0.28 18.68
C LEU A 26 -15.91 1.02 17.35
N PHE A 27 -14.89 1.08 16.51
CA PHE A 27 -14.97 1.71 15.20
C PHE A 27 -15.99 1.01 14.28
N GLU A 28 -15.98 -0.31 14.23
CA GLU A 28 -16.95 -1.10 13.46
C GLU A 28 -18.39 -0.87 13.94
N ALA A 29 -18.62 -0.79 15.26
CA ALA A 29 -19.93 -0.42 15.80
C ALA A 29 -20.34 1.01 15.39
N ARG A 30 -19.41 1.97 15.43
CA ARG A 30 -19.69 3.35 15.00
C ARG A 30 -20.03 3.46 13.52
N LEU A 31 -19.35 2.70 12.64
CA LEU A 31 -19.67 2.67 11.21
C LEU A 31 -21.12 2.23 10.94
N LEU A 32 -21.70 1.39 11.79
CA LEU A 32 -23.10 0.95 11.67
C LEU A 32 -24.10 2.06 12.04
N LEU A 33 -23.73 2.91 13.01
CA LEU A 33 -24.60 3.94 13.59
C LEU A 33 -24.47 5.30 12.91
N ASP A 34 -23.29 5.62 12.40
CA ASP A 34 -22.95 6.92 11.82
C ASP A 34 -22.74 6.80 10.29
N PRO A 35 -23.70 7.25 9.47
CA PRO A 35 -23.59 7.18 8.01
C PRO A 35 -22.53 8.12 7.45
N VAL A 36 -22.24 9.25 8.10
CA VAL A 36 -21.22 10.21 7.64
C VAL A 36 -19.84 9.60 7.85
N LEU A 37 -19.58 9.05 9.04
CA LEU A 37 -18.33 8.34 9.32
C LEU A 37 -18.11 7.17 8.35
N ARG A 38 -19.19 6.47 7.97
CA ARG A 38 -19.12 5.36 7.00
C ARG A 38 -18.71 5.85 5.62
N GLU A 39 -19.26 6.97 5.17
CA GLU A 39 -18.93 7.56 3.87
C GLU A 39 -17.47 8.05 3.86
N ASP A 40 -17.05 8.75 4.91
CA ASP A 40 -15.67 9.24 5.07
C ASP A 40 -14.67 8.06 5.05
N ALA A 41 -14.93 7.01 5.83
CA ALA A 41 -14.09 5.83 5.87
C ALA A 41 -14.04 5.10 4.52
N HIS A 42 -15.16 5.07 3.78
CA HIS A 42 -15.22 4.49 2.45
C HIS A 42 -14.31 5.24 1.48
N TRP A 43 -14.43 6.57 1.40
CA TRP A 43 -13.62 7.39 0.50
C TRP A 43 -12.14 7.39 0.86
N GLN A 44 -11.81 7.38 2.15
CA GLN A 44 -10.44 7.23 2.62
C GLN A 44 -9.84 5.88 2.18
N GLN A 45 -10.60 4.79 2.33
CA GLN A 45 -10.17 3.47 1.88
C GLN A 45 -9.99 3.42 0.35
N GLN A 46 -10.86 4.04 -0.44
CA GLN A 46 -10.68 4.11 -1.90
C GLN A 46 -9.43 4.90 -2.28
N THR A 47 -9.22 6.04 -1.63
CA THR A 47 -8.04 6.89 -1.84
C THR A 47 -6.75 6.11 -1.60
N TYR A 48 -6.68 5.36 -0.49
CA TYR A 48 -5.53 4.49 -0.20
C TYR A 48 -5.33 3.38 -1.21
N ARG A 49 -6.40 2.78 -1.73
CA ARG A 49 -6.30 1.78 -2.80
C ARG A 49 -5.71 2.40 -4.06
N ILE A 50 -6.21 3.56 -4.50
CA ILE A 50 -5.73 4.25 -5.70
C ILE A 50 -4.25 4.62 -5.57
N ILE A 51 -3.86 5.24 -4.45
CA ILE A 51 -2.46 5.61 -4.19
C ILE A 51 -1.56 4.38 -4.21
N ARG A 52 -1.96 3.30 -3.52
CA ARG A 52 -1.19 2.06 -3.47
C ARG A 52 -1.03 1.44 -4.85
N ASP A 53 -2.11 1.35 -5.62
CA ASP A 53 -2.11 0.67 -6.91
C ASP A 53 -1.29 1.47 -7.93
N TYR A 54 -1.40 2.80 -7.92
CA TYR A 54 -0.55 3.67 -8.72
C TYR A 54 0.93 3.56 -8.31
N GLY A 55 1.23 3.61 -7.01
CA GLY A 55 2.59 3.45 -6.50
C GLY A 55 3.20 2.09 -6.87
N ARG A 56 2.42 1.01 -6.84
CA ARG A 56 2.87 -0.32 -7.29
C ARG A 56 3.17 -0.35 -8.79
N LYS A 57 2.36 0.32 -9.61
CA LYS A 57 2.60 0.43 -11.05
C LYS A 57 3.89 1.21 -11.32
N GLN A 58 4.10 2.32 -10.62
CA GLN A 58 5.33 3.11 -10.74
C GLN A 58 6.56 2.28 -10.35
N LEU A 59 6.54 1.62 -9.18
CA LEU A 59 7.65 0.79 -8.72
C LEU A 59 7.96 -0.34 -9.70
N ARG A 60 6.93 -0.95 -10.30
CA ARG A 60 7.11 -1.97 -11.33
C ARG A 60 7.80 -1.41 -12.58
N ASN A 61 7.42 -0.23 -13.02
CA ASN A 61 8.05 0.41 -14.18
C ASN A 61 9.53 0.74 -13.88
N GLU A 62 9.84 1.23 -12.68
CA GLU A 62 11.22 1.50 -12.25
C GLU A 62 12.05 0.21 -12.23
N LEU A 63 11.51 -0.88 -11.67
CA LEU A 63 12.16 -2.19 -11.68
C LEU A 63 12.38 -2.72 -13.10
N GLU A 64 11.43 -2.52 -14.01
CA GLU A 64 11.55 -2.94 -15.39
C GLU A 64 12.64 -2.16 -16.13
N GLN A 65 12.77 -0.86 -15.88
CA GLN A 65 13.88 -0.05 -16.42
C GLN A 65 15.24 -0.54 -15.90
N VAL A 66 15.35 -0.80 -14.59
CA VAL A 66 16.58 -1.37 -14.00
C VAL A 66 16.90 -2.74 -14.62
N HIS A 67 15.89 -3.60 -14.76
CA HIS A 67 16.05 -4.91 -15.39
C HIS A 67 16.55 -4.79 -16.82
N GLN A 68 15.94 -3.92 -17.64
CA GLN A 68 16.37 -3.68 -19.02
C GLN A 68 17.84 -3.27 -19.08
N VAL A 69 18.27 -2.32 -18.25
CA VAL A 69 19.68 -1.89 -18.21
C VAL A 69 20.60 -3.06 -17.84
N LEU A 70 20.29 -3.81 -16.78
CA LEU A 70 21.15 -4.88 -16.28
C LEU A 70 21.20 -6.12 -17.19
N PHE A 71 20.13 -6.43 -17.91
CA PHE A 71 20.02 -7.67 -18.69
C PHE A 71 20.27 -7.50 -20.19
N THR A 72 20.17 -6.28 -20.72
CA THR A 72 20.40 -6.01 -22.16
C THR A 72 21.73 -5.34 -22.45
N ALA A 73 22.24 -4.48 -21.55
CA ALA A 73 23.47 -3.74 -21.84
C ALA A 73 24.70 -4.67 -21.87
N PRO A 74 25.54 -4.61 -22.92
CA PRO A 74 26.70 -5.50 -23.05
C PRO A 74 27.66 -5.46 -21.84
N ARG A 75 27.78 -4.29 -21.21
CA ARG A 75 28.62 -4.07 -20.02
C ARG A 75 28.21 -4.88 -18.79
N HIS A 76 26.96 -5.36 -18.73
CA HIS A 76 26.43 -6.12 -17.59
C HIS A 76 26.28 -7.63 -17.89
N ARG A 77 26.83 -8.11 -19.01
CA ARG A 77 26.73 -9.51 -19.44
C ARG A 77 27.17 -10.52 -18.37
N ALA A 78 28.31 -10.30 -17.72
CA ALA A 78 28.81 -11.21 -16.68
C ALA A 78 27.86 -11.31 -15.47
N PHE A 79 27.22 -10.19 -15.09
CA PHE A 79 26.21 -10.18 -14.03
C PHE A 79 24.97 -10.98 -14.45
N ARG A 80 24.44 -10.71 -15.65
CA ARG A 80 23.29 -11.45 -16.19
C ARG A 80 23.54 -12.95 -16.24
N ASP A 81 24.68 -13.35 -16.82
CA ASP A 81 24.99 -14.75 -17.04
C ASP A 81 25.16 -15.48 -15.68
N LYS A 82 25.72 -14.80 -14.65
CA LYS A 82 25.77 -15.31 -13.27
C LYS A 82 24.39 -15.41 -12.62
N VAL A 83 23.48 -14.46 -12.86
CA VAL A 83 22.12 -14.55 -12.31
C VAL A 83 21.37 -15.71 -12.95
N LEU A 84 21.45 -15.86 -14.28
CA LEU A 84 20.80 -16.94 -15.02
C LEU A 84 21.33 -18.32 -14.62
N SER A 85 22.61 -18.44 -14.22
CA SER A 85 23.17 -19.71 -13.77
C SER A 85 22.53 -20.23 -12.46
N PHE A 86 21.91 -19.38 -11.64
CA PHE A 86 21.15 -19.84 -10.47
C PHE A 86 19.81 -20.49 -10.84
N PHE A 87 19.33 -20.29 -12.07
CA PHE A 87 18.04 -20.78 -12.55
C PHE A 87 18.19 -21.82 -13.68
N GLY A 88 19.41 -22.10 -14.13
CA GLY A 88 19.73 -23.27 -14.94
C GLY A 88 19.83 -24.51 -14.05
N LYS A 89 19.38 -25.67 -14.54
CA LYS A 89 19.49 -26.96 -13.84
C LYS A 89 20.89 -27.21 -13.27
#